data_AF-A0A517YK37-F1
#
_entry.id   AF-A0A517YK37-F1
#
_cell.length_a   1.000
_cell.length_b   1.000
_cell.length_c   1.000
_cell.angle_alpha   90.00
_cell.angle_beta   90.00
_cell.angle_gamma   90.00
#
_symmetry.space_group_name_H-M   'P 1'
#
loop_
_entity.id
_entity.type
_entity.pdbx_description
1 polymer ?
#
loop_
_entity_poly.entity_id
_entity_poly.type
_entity_poly.pdbx_seq_one_letter_code
_entity_poly.pdbx_strand_id
1 'polypeptide(L)'
;MTQTNVDSDSQRLRALGLAAIAFFLIHALYQQLHGRLENLLWACHLADLAVGLGLVLASRAITATGLVMLGFGVPMWLVGLATGGEFYPTSILTHLGGTTVGILGLRRLGGLQGDWWKAYLAILLLIVLSRCLTPAAMNVNFAFRTWGFAREWIPSLEIHLLSLLAVWAAGLFAAESVLRLLVRHNRQLANCA
;
A
#
# COMPACT_ATOMS: atom_id res chain seq x y z
N MET A 1 -8.68 31.74 3.18
CA MET A 1 -7.32 31.18 3.32
C MET A 1 -6.33 32.19 2.78
N THR A 2 -5.40 32.68 3.60
CA THR A 2 -4.30 33.55 3.15
C THR A 2 -3.28 32.74 2.34
N GLN A 3 -2.59 33.36 1.39
CA GLN A 3 -1.58 32.72 0.54
C GLN A 3 -0.51 31.96 1.36
N THR A 4 -0.13 32.51 2.52
CA THR A 4 0.80 31.89 3.48
C THR A 4 0.36 30.52 4.00
N ASN A 5 -0.95 30.28 4.15
CA ASN A 5 -1.47 29.00 4.64
C ASN A 5 -1.36 27.90 3.58
N VAL A 6 -1.59 28.24 2.30
CA VAL A 6 -1.53 27.31 1.17
C VAL A 6 -0.10 26.78 0.98
N ASP A 7 0.89 27.67 1.06
CA ASP A 7 2.30 27.30 0.94
C ASP A 7 2.75 26.37 2.07
N SER A 8 2.28 26.63 3.30
CA SER A 8 2.62 25.82 4.47
C SER A 8 2.06 24.39 4.39
N ASP A 9 0.84 24.21 3.87
CA ASP A 9 0.23 22.89 3.73
C ASP A 9 0.85 22.09 2.59
N SER A 10 1.22 22.76 1.48
CA SER A 10 1.98 22.15 0.39
C SER A 10 3.34 21.64 0.87
N GLN A 11 4.09 22.44 1.65
CA GLN A 11 5.36 22.02 2.24
C GLN A 11 5.21 20.81 3.18
N ARG A 12 4.16 20.80 4.02
CA ARG A 12 3.86 19.67 4.92
C ARG A 12 3.55 18.39 4.15
N LEU A 13 2.75 18.46 3.07
CA LEU A 13 2.47 17.31 2.22
C LEU A 13 3.75 16.77 1.58
N ARG A 14 4.60 17.64 1.05
CA ARG A 14 5.90 17.24 0.49
C ARG A 14 6.81 16.59 1.53
N ALA A 15 6.89 17.14 2.74
CA ALA A 15 7.69 16.57 3.81
C ALA A 15 7.20 15.16 4.20
N LEU A 16 5.89 14.97 4.33
CA LEU A 16 5.28 13.67 4.54
C LEU A 16 5.57 12.69 3.39
N GLY A 17 5.43 13.16 2.15
CA GLY A 17 5.70 12.35 0.97
C GLY A 17 7.15 11.91 0.86
N LEU A 18 8.10 12.81 1.13
CA LEU A 18 9.52 12.51 1.18
C LEU A 18 9.86 11.51 2.30
N ALA A 19 9.17 11.58 3.44
CA ALA A 19 9.35 10.59 4.51
C ALA A 19 8.94 9.18 4.07
N ALA A 20 7.78 9.02 3.41
CA ALA A 20 7.36 7.73 2.85
C ALA A 20 8.31 7.22 1.74
N ILE A 21 8.78 8.12 0.85
CA ILE A 21 9.80 7.75 -0.14
C ILE A 21 11.08 7.26 0.55
N ALA A 22 11.52 7.92 1.64
CA ALA A 22 12.66 7.48 2.41
C ALA A 22 12.43 6.10 3.08
N PHE A 23 11.23 5.80 3.57
CA PHE A 23 10.88 4.48 4.09
C PHE A 23 11.06 3.38 3.05
N PHE A 24 10.51 3.60 1.84
CA PHE A 24 10.73 2.72 0.70
C PHE A 24 12.21 2.57 0.34
N LEU A 25 12.96 3.69 0.24
CA LEU A 25 14.37 3.66 -0.15
C LEU A 25 15.27 2.96 0.88
N ILE A 26 15.01 3.15 2.17
CA ILE A 26 15.72 2.43 3.25
C ILE A 26 15.46 0.93 3.13
N HIS A 27 14.21 0.52 2.91
CA HIS A 27 13.88 -0.89 2.70
C HIS A 27 14.48 -1.43 1.38
N ALA A 28 14.48 -0.63 0.32
CA ALA A 28 15.08 -0.98 -0.97
C ALA A 28 16.58 -1.25 -0.87
N LEU A 29 17.31 -0.37 -0.19
CA LEU A 29 18.72 -0.55 0.09
C LEU A 29 18.96 -1.83 0.91
N TYR A 30 18.15 -2.08 1.94
CA TYR A 30 18.24 -3.31 2.71
C TYR A 30 18.08 -4.55 1.82
N GLN A 31 17.07 -4.60 0.95
CA GLN A 31 16.84 -5.75 0.06
C GLN A 31 17.95 -5.91 -0.99
N GLN A 32 18.47 -4.80 -1.52
CA GLN A 32 19.62 -4.81 -2.43
C GLN A 32 20.86 -5.43 -1.78
N LEU A 33 21.17 -5.04 -0.54
CA LEU A 33 22.33 -5.54 0.21
C LEU A 33 22.22 -7.04 0.53
N HIS A 34 21.01 -7.59 0.56
CA HIS A 34 20.75 -9.01 0.79
C HIS A 34 20.44 -9.80 -0.50
N GLY A 35 20.55 -9.16 -1.68
CA GLY A 35 20.35 -9.81 -2.97
C GLY A 35 18.90 -10.24 -3.26
N ARG A 36 17.91 -9.50 -2.73
CA ARG A 36 16.47 -9.84 -2.82
C ARG A 36 15.64 -8.70 -3.41
N LEU A 37 16.12 -8.06 -4.48
CA LEU A 37 15.46 -6.90 -5.10
C LEU A 37 14.03 -7.18 -5.59
N GLU A 38 13.73 -8.42 -5.95
CA GLU A 38 12.39 -8.86 -6.32
C GLU A 38 11.35 -8.61 -5.21
N ASN A 39 11.77 -8.56 -3.94
CA ASN A 39 10.89 -8.23 -2.83
C ASN A 39 10.40 -6.77 -2.88
N LEU A 40 11.00 -5.89 -3.68
CA LEU A 40 10.49 -4.53 -3.85
C LEU A 40 9.18 -4.47 -4.62
N LEU A 41 8.84 -5.53 -5.36
CA LEU A 41 7.57 -5.63 -6.06
C LEU A 41 6.43 -6.12 -5.17
N TRP A 42 6.64 -6.41 -3.89
CA TRP A 42 5.51 -6.64 -2.97
C TRP A 42 4.57 -5.43 -2.93
N ALA A 43 3.27 -5.70 -3.00
CA ALA A 43 2.24 -4.67 -3.11
C ALA A 43 2.32 -3.60 -2.02
N CYS A 44 2.64 -3.97 -0.78
CA CYS A 44 2.83 -3.04 0.33
C CYS A 44 4.00 -2.07 0.12
N HIS A 45 5.10 -2.50 -0.49
CA HIS A 45 6.27 -1.64 -0.73
C HIS A 45 5.98 -0.61 -1.83
N LEU A 46 5.37 -1.04 -2.94
CA LEU A 46 4.94 -0.10 -3.98
C LEU A 46 3.79 0.79 -3.53
N ALA A 47 2.95 0.32 -2.61
CA ALA A 47 1.90 1.12 -2.01
C ALA A 47 2.45 2.26 -1.13
N ASP A 48 3.48 2.00 -0.33
CA ASP A 48 4.22 3.03 0.42
C ASP A 48 4.85 4.07 -0.53
N LEU A 49 5.52 3.60 -1.59
CA LEU A 49 6.06 4.49 -2.62
C LEU A 49 4.96 5.32 -3.29
N ALA A 50 3.80 4.73 -3.60
CA ALA A 50 2.66 5.44 -4.15
C ALA A 50 2.11 6.49 -3.17
N VAL A 51 2.03 6.19 -1.88
CA VAL A 51 1.70 7.20 -0.85
C VAL A 51 2.69 8.37 -0.93
N GLY A 52 4.00 8.08 -0.92
CA GLY A 52 5.04 9.10 -0.97
C GLY A 52 4.96 10.00 -2.20
N LEU A 53 4.91 9.38 -3.39
CA LEU A 53 4.78 10.10 -4.66
C LEU A 53 3.46 10.88 -4.75
N GLY A 54 2.36 10.29 -4.30
CA GLY A 54 1.07 10.94 -4.26
C GLY A 54 1.09 12.22 -3.43
N LEU A 55 1.73 12.21 -2.27
CA LEU A 55 1.83 13.39 -1.41
C LEU A 55 2.76 14.48 -1.96
N VAL A 56 3.90 14.10 -2.54
CA VAL A 56 4.80 15.07 -3.21
C VAL A 56 4.10 15.76 -4.37
N LEU A 57 3.30 15.01 -5.14
CA LEU A 57 2.53 15.50 -6.28
C LEU A 57 1.19 16.14 -5.89
N ALA A 58 0.86 16.20 -4.59
CA ALA A 58 -0.46 16.59 -4.07
C ALA A 58 -1.62 15.82 -4.75
N SER A 59 -1.37 14.60 -5.21
CA SER A 59 -2.34 13.73 -5.86
C SER A 59 -3.07 12.87 -4.83
N ARG A 60 -4.32 13.27 -4.57
CA ARG A 60 -5.25 12.50 -3.72
C ARG A 60 -5.42 11.07 -4.23
N ALA A 61 -5.59 10.88 -5.53
CA ALA A 61 -5.88 9.57 -6.13
C ALA A 61 -4.72 8.59 -5.97
N ILE A 62 -3.48 9.02 -6.20
CA ILE A 62 -2.29 8.18 -6.03
C ILE A 62 -2.09 7.84 -4.54
N THR A 63 -2.20 8.85 -3.66
CA THR A 63 -2.10 8.65 -2.21
C THR A 63 -3.17 7.67 -1.70
N ALA A 64 -4.41 7.82 -2.15
CA ALA A 64 -5.53 6.96 -1.79
C ALA A 64 -5.31 5.52 -2.27
N THR A 65 -4.81 5.36 -3.50
CA THR A 65 -4.48 4.05 -4.07
C THR A 65 -3.46 3.32 -3.19
N GLY A 66 -2.35 3.98 -2.84
CA GLY A 66 -1.33 3.42 -1.96
C GLY A 66 -1.87 3.11 -0.55
N LEU A 67 -2.61 4.05 0.06
CA LEU A 67 -3.15 3.80 1.41
C LEU A 67 -4.15 2.65 1.45
N VAL A 68 -5.02 2.51 0.45
CA VAL A 68 -5.98 1.39 0.40
C VAL A 68 -5.27 0.06 0.18
N MET A 69 -4.24 0.01 -0.66
CA MET A 69 -3.38 -1.17 -0.81
C MET A 69 -2.70 -1.53 0.52
N LEU A 70 -2.16 -0.55 1.27
CA LEU A 70 -1.59 -0.78 2.60
C LEU A 70 -2.64 -1.23 3.62
N GLY A 71 -3.87 -0.69 3.57
CA GLY A 71 -4.94 -1.06 4.48
C GLY A 71 -5.29 -2.55 4.45
N PHE A 72 -5.15 -3.20 3.29
CA PHE A 72 -5.26 -4.65 3.17
C PHE A 72 -3.91 -5.37 3.30
N GLY A 73 -2.83 -4.78 2.76
CA GLY A 73 -1.49 -5.34 2.75
C GLY A 73 -0.87 -5.51 4.14
N VAL A 74 -1.10 -4.57 5.06
CA VAL A 74 -0.57 -4.64 6.44
C VAL A 74 -1.16 -5.83 7.22
N PRO A 75 -2.49 -6.04 7.26
CA PRO A 75 -3.04 -7.27 7.82
C PRO A 75 -2.44 -8.53 7.19
N MET A 76 -2.32 -8.58 5.86
CA MET A 76 -1.75 -9.74 5.16
C MET A 76 -0.27 -9.96 5.49
N TRP A 77 0.50 -8.90 5.65
CA TRP A 77 1.89 -8.96 6.12
C TRP A 77 1.98 -9.56 7.52
N LEU A 78 1.10 -9.13 8.45
CA LEU A 78 1.05 -9.70 9.80
C LEU A 78 0.70 -11.18 9.79
N VAL A 79 -0.28 -11.61 8.98
CA VAL A 79 -0.58 -13.04 8.81
C VAL A 79 0.62 -13.78 8.19
N GLY A 80 1.32 -13.15 7.24
CA GLY A 80 2.57 -13.64 6.68
C GLY A 80 3.62 -13.93 7.76
N LEU A 81 3.88 -12.98 8.65
CA LEU A 81 4.79 -13.15 9.78
C LEU A 81 4.33 -14.25 10.74
N ALA A 82 3.03 -14.27 11.08
CA ALA A 82 2.46 -15.26 12.00
C ALA A 82 2.49 -16.69 11.47
N THR A 83 2.59 -16.87 10.15
CA THR A 83 2.61 -18.16 9.47
C THR A 83 4.02 -18.57 9.01
N GLY A 84 5.06 -17.91 9.52
CA GLY A 84 6.46 -18.28 9.29
C GLY A 84 7.17 -17.47 8.20
N GLY A 85 6.60 -16.35 7.76
CA GLY A 85 7.28 -15.39 6.90
C GLY A 85 8.49 -14.75 7.58
N GLU A 86 9.51 -14.42 6.79
CA GLU A 86 10.72 -13.76 7.30
C GLU A 86 10.43 -12.32 7.71
N PHE A 87 10.90 -11.93 8.90
CA PHE A 87 10.76 -10.58 9.40
C PHE A 87 11.97 -9.72 9.01
N TYR A 88 11.71 -8.60 8.36
CA TYR A 88 12.72 -7.57 8.08
C TYR A 88 12.42 -6.34 8.92
N PRO A 89 13.30 -5.89 9.83
CA PRO A 89 13.05 -4.71 10.66
C PRO A 89 12.70 -3.46 9.84
N THR A 90 13.31 -3.28 8.67
CA THR A 90 13.03 -2.15 7.77
C THR A 90 11.66 -2.21 7.11
N SER A 91 10.99 -3.38 7.06
CA SER A 91 9.64 -3.48 6.50
C SER A 91 8.60 -2.79 7.38
N ILE A 92 8.87 -2.58 8.68
CA ILE A 92 7.96 -1.80 9.54
C ILE A 92 7.75 -0.38 8.98
N LEU A 93 8.79 0.21 8.37
CA LEU A 93 8.73 1.56 7.80
C LEU A 93 7.73 1.63 6.64
N THR A 94 7.80 0.67 5.71
CA THR A 94 6.91 0.65 4.54
C THR A 94 5.47 0.29 4.92
N HIS A 95 5.29 -0.55 5.95
CA HIS A 95 3.97 -1.00 6.38
C HIS A 95 3.29 0.02 7.29
N LEU A 96 3.86 0.26 8.48
CA LEU A 96 3.26 1.14 9.47
C LEU A 96 3.55 2.61 9.18
N GLY A 97 4.80 2.92 8.83
CA GLY A 97 5.19 4.29 8.48
C GLY A 97 4.41 4.83 7.27
N GLY A 98 4.38 4.06 6.16
CA GLY A 98 3.60 4.38 4.97
C GLY A 98 2.11 4.55 5.26
N THR A 99 1.52 3.66 6.08
CA THR A 99 0.10 3.75 6.47
C THR A 99 -0.18 5.02 7.26
N THR A 100 0.65 5.32 8.28
CA THR A 100 0.50 6.54 9.09
C THR A 100 0.62 7.79 8.23
N VAL A 101 1.63 7.87 7.37
CA VAL A 101 1.84 9.00 6.45
C VAL A 101 0.66 9.16 5.51
N GLY A 102 0.15 8.07 4.92
CA GLY A 102 -1.00 8.09 4.02
C GLY A 102 -2.28 8.59 4.68
N ILE A 103 -2.56 8.17 5.93
CA ILE A 103 -3.70 8.67 6.72
C ILE A 103 -3.57 10.18 6.96
N LEU A 104 -2.40 10.63 7.44
CA LEU A 104 -2.15 12.06 7.72
C LEU A 104 -2.24 12.93 6.46
N GLY A 105 -1.75 12.41 5.34
CA GLY A 105 -1.79 13.09 4.05
C GLY A 105 -3.20 13.16 3.47
N LEU A 106 -3.96 12.06 3.47
CA LEU A 106 -5.32 12.07 2.93
C LEU A 106 -6.30 12.90 3.77
N ARG A 107 -6.10 13.02 5.10
CA ARG A 107 -6.88 13.96 5.92
C ARG A 107 -6.77 15.41 5.43
N ARG A 108 -5.65 15.76 4.79
CA ARG A 108 -5.39 17.08 4.17
C ARG A 108 -5.87 17.15 2.71
N LEU A 109 -5.80 16.05 1.97
CA LEU A 109 -6.22 15.98 0.56
C LEU A 109 -7.73 15.69 0.36
N GLY A 110 -8.54 15.76 1.42
CA GLY A 110 -10.00 15.60 1.35
C GLY A 110 -10.52 14.16 1.47
N GLY A 111 -9.66 13.22 1.85
CA GLY A 111 -10.01 11.84 2.21
C GLY A 111 -10.22 10.88 1.04
N LEU A 112 -10.88 9.75 1.34
CA LEU A 112 -11.14 8.64 0.42
C LEU A 112 -12.49 8.80 -0.31
N GLN A 113 -12.52 8.50 -1.61
CA GLN A 113 -13.66 8.77 -2.50
C GLN A 113 -14.05 7.56 -3.38
N GLY A 114 -13.80 6.34 -2.93
CA GLY A 114 -14.14 5.12 -3.67
C GLY A 114 -12.97 4.72 -4.54
N ASP A 115 -11.78 4.71 -3.94
CA ASP A 115 -10.52 4.53 -4.64
C ASP A 115 -10.04 3.07 -4.66
N TRP A 116 -10.78 2.14 -4.01
CA TRP A 116 -10.46 0.71 -3.96
C TRP A 116 -10.32 0.08 -5.35
N TRP A 117 -11.09 0.53 -6.35
CA TRP A 117 -10.98 -0.02 -7.70
C TRP A 117 -9.67 0.40 -8.38
N LYS A 118 -9.12 1.59 -8.05
CA LYS A 118 -7.81 2.03 -8.55
C LYS A 118 -6.69 1.18 -7.94
N ALA A 119 -6.80 0.90 -6.64
CA ALA A 119 -5.92 -0.06 -5.96
C ALA A 119 -6.03 -1.46 -6.57
N TYR A 120 -7.24 -1.90 -6.93
CA TYR A 120 -7.45 -3.18 -7.58
C TYR A 120 -6.79 -3.25 -8.96
N LEU A 121 -6.93 -2.22 -9.80
CA LEU A 121 -6.21 -2.12 -11.07
C LEU A 121 -4.68 -2.12 -10.88
N ALA A 122 -4.18 -1.43 -9.85
CA ALA A 122 -2.75 -1.45 -9.53
C ALA A 122 -2.28 -2.86 -9.14
N ILE A 123 -3.07 -3.63 -8.40
CA ILE A 123 -2.78 -5.03 -8.06
C ILE A 123 -2.78 -5.92 -9.32
N LEU A 124 -3.75 -5.76 -10.22
CA LEU A 124 -3.77 -6.51 -11.48
C LEU A 124 -2.49 -6.28 -12.28
N LEU A 125 -2.11 -5.01 -12.45
CA LEU A 125 -0.87 -4.64 -13.11
C LEU A 125 0.34 -5.25 -12.38
N LEU A 126 0.36 -5.18 -11.05
CA LEU A 126 1.46 -5.67 -10.26
C LEU A 126 1.60 -7.20 -10.31
N ILE A 127 0.51 -7.96 -10.39
CA ILE A 127 0.55 -9.40 -10.60
C ILE A 127 1.21 -9.72 -11.95
N VAL A 128 0.84 -9.00 -13.02
CA VAL A 128 1.47 -9.14 -14.34
C VAL A 128 2.97 -8.82 -14.25
N LEU A 129 3.33 -7.67 -13.67
CA LEU A 129 4.74 -7.27 -13.50
C LEU A 129 5.52 -8.28 -12.66
N SER A 130 4.94 -8.82 -11.60
CA SER A 130 5.58 -9.85 -10.76
C SER A 130 5.88 -11.10 -11.58
N ARG A 131 4.98 -11.50 -12.49
CA ARG A 131 5.19 -12.65 -13.37
C ARG A 131 6.28 -12.43 -14.40
N CYS A 132 6.41 -11.20 -14.89
CA CYS A 132 7.40 -10.85 -15.91
C CYS A 132 8.79 -10.56 -15.33
N LEU A 133 8.88 -10.04 -14.10
CA LEU A 133 10.11 -9.45 -13.55
C LEU A 133 10.70 -10.23 -12.38
N THR A 134 10.00 -11.24 -11.82
CA THR A 134 10.49 -11.99 -10.66
C THR A 134 10.57 -13.49 -10.94
N PRO A 135 11.54 -14.21 -10.33
CA PRO A 135 11.57 -15.66 -10.39
C PRO A 135 10.32 -16.28 -9.75
N ALA A 136 9.74 -17.30 -10.38
CA ALA A 136 8.57 -18.03 -9.86
C ALA A 136 8.82 -18.63 -8.45
N ALA A 137 10.08 -18.90 -8.12
CA ALA A 137 10.51 -19.37 -6.80
C ALA A 137 10.16 -18.39 -5.68
N MET A 138 10.14 -17.08 -5.95
CA MET A 138 9.91 -16.03 -4.97
C MET A 138 8.43 -15.73 -4.75
N ASN A 139 7.59 -16.05 -5.75
CA ASN A 139 6.13 -15.95 -5.66
C ASN A 139 5.63 -14.59 -5.12
N VAL A 140 6.25 -13.50 -5.56
CA VAL A 140 5.90 -12.14 -5.16
C VAL A 140 4.44 -11.86 -5.52
N ASN A 141 3.69 -11.27 -4.58
CA ASN A 141 2.24 -11.04 -4.68
C ASN A 141 1.41 -12.31 -4.95
N PHE A 142 1.96 -13.49 -4.60
CA PHE A 142 1.36 -14.79 -4.90
C PHE A 142 1.08 -15.00 -6.39
N ALA A 143 1.87 -14.39 -7.27
CA ALA A 143 1.56 -14.33 -8.69
C ALA A 143 1.76 -15.67 -9.44
N PHE A 144 2.44 -16.66 -8.83
CA PHE A 144 2.79 -17.93 -9.48
C PHE A 144 2.17 -19.16 -8.82
N ARG A 145 1.92 -19.12 -7.50
CA ARG A 145 1.42 -20.28 -6.75
C ARG A 145 0.63 -19.86 -5.52
N THR A 146 -0.26 -20.74 -5.12
CA THR A 146 -1.08 -20.62 -3.92
C THR A 146 -0.23 -20.54 -2.65
N TRP A 147 -0.73 -19.75 -1.68
CA TRP A 147 -0.10 -19.61 -0.38
C TRP A 147 -0.37 -20.81 0.52
N GLY A 148 0.70 -21.42 1.03
CA GLY A 148 0.69 -22.36 2.15
C GLY A 148 -0.47 -23.36 2.13
N PHE A 149 -1.31 -23.28 3.16
CA PHE A 149 -2.43 -24.20 3.44
C PHE A 149 -3.48 -24.28 2.32
N ALA A 150 -3.66 -23.22 1.53
CA ALA A 150 -4.66 -23.22 0.46
C ALA A 150 -4.21 -24.04 -0.76
N ARG A 151 -2.93 -24.44 -0.85
CA ARG A 151 -2.39 -25.24 -1.95
C ARG A 151 -3.11 -26.57 -2.13
N GLU A 152 -3.54 -27.20 -1.05
CA GLU A 152 -4.23 -28.50 -1.10
C GLU A 152 -5.66 -28.41 -1.65
N TRP A 153 -6.24 -27.20 -1.60
CA TRP A 153 -7.64 -26.95 -1.94
C TRP A 153 -7.81 -26.30 -3.31
N ILE A 154 -6.72 -25.75 -3.87
CA ILE A 154 -6.74 -25.01 -5.13
C ILE A 154 -5.97 -25.82 -6.20
N PRO A 155 -6.69 -26.53 -7.08
CA PRO A 155 -6.09 -27.55 -7.94
C PRO A 155 -5.40 -26.98 -9.19
N SER A 156 -5.63 -25.71 -9.54
CA SER A 156 -5.09 -25.10 -10.75
C SER A 156 -4.65 -23.65 -10.55
N LEU A 157 -3.75 -23.17 -11.41
CA LEU A 157 -3.25 -21.81 -11.38
C LEU A 157 -4.35 -20.79 -11.70
N GLU A 158 -5.28 -21.13 -12.58
CA GLU A 158 -6.39 -20.28 -12.99
C GLU A 158 -7.33 -20.03 -11.81
N ILE A 159 -7.70 -21.10 -11.10
CA ILE A 159 -8.54 -21.00 -9.90
C ILE A 159 -7.80 -20.19 -8.83
N HIS A 160 -6.51 -20.43 -8.64
CA HIS A 160 -5.68 -19.62 -7.72
C HIS A 160 -5.74 -18.13 -8.07
N LEU A 161 -5.49 -17.76 -9.33
CA LEU A 161 -5.50 -16.36 -9.76
C LEU A 161 -6.91 -15.75 -9.60
N LEU A 162 -7.97 -16.45 -9.98
CA LEU A 162 -9.34 -15.98 -9.79
C LEU A 162 -9.67 -15.76 -8.31
N SER A 163 -9.31 -16.72 -7.45
CA SER A 163 -9.51 -16.61 -6.00
C SER A 163 -8.68 -15.48 -5.40
N LEU A 164 -7.41 -15.35 -5.80
CA LEU A 164 -6.53 -14.27 -5.36
C LEU A 164 -7.11 -12.91 -5.72
N LEU A 165 -7.56 -12.74 -6.96
CA LEU A 165 -8.18 -11.51 -7.43
C LEU A 165 -9.49 -11.19 -6.70
N ALA A 166 -10.34 -12.19 -6.45
CA ALA A 166 -11.54 -12.01 -5.65
C ALA A 166 -11.22 -11.56 -4.22
N VAL A 167 -10.22 -12.18 -3.58
CA VAL A 167 -9.75 -11.81 -2.23
C VAL A 167 -9.19 -10.39 -2.21
N TRP A 168 -8.39 -9.99 -3.20
CA TRP A 168 -7.91 -8.61 -3.30
C TRP A 168 -9.05 -7.62 -3.50
N ALA A 169 -10.01 -7.89 -4.39
CA ALA A 169 -11.15 -7.00 -4.61
C ALA A 169 -11.95 -6.78 -3.31
N ALA A 170 -12.31 -7.87 -2.62
CA ALA A 170 -13.04 -7.82 -1.36
C ALA A 170 -12.22 -7.14 -0.24
N GLY A 171 -10.94 -7.49 -0.14
CA GLY A 171 -10.01 -6.97 0.86
C GLY A 171 -9.78 -5.46 0.72
N LEU A 172 -9.58 -4.98 -0.51
CA LEU A 172 -9.40 -3.54 -0.78
C LEU A 172 -10.69 -2.74 -0.53
N PHE A 173 -11.84 -3.29 -0.91
CA PHE A 173 -13.14 -2.68 -0.61
C PHE A 173 -13.38 -2.57 0.91
N ALA A 174 -13.11 -3.64 1.65
CA ALA A 174 -13.21 -3.65 3.11
C ALA A 174 -12.21 -2.69 3.76
N ALA A 175 -10.95 -2.70 3.30
CA ALA A 175 -9.90 -1.81 3.78
C ALA A 175 -10.27 -0.34 3.60
N GLU A 176 -10.76 0.05 2.42
CA GLU A 176 -11.21 1.42 2.20
C GLU A 176 -12.38 1.79 3.13
N SER A 177 -13.34 0.88 3.31
CA SER A 177 -14.49 1.08 4.18
C SER A 177 -14.08 1.38 5.62
N VAL A 178 -13.09 0.66 6.14
CA VAL A 178 -12.50 0.90 7.48
C VAL A 178 -11.67 2.19 7.49
N LEU A 179 -10.80 2.39 6.52
CA LEU A 179 -9.92 3.57 6.45
C LEU A 179 -10.71 4.88 6.35
N ARG A 180 -11.89 4.87 5.74
CA ARG A 180 -12.78 6.04 5.72
C ARG A 180 -13.14 6.51 7.13
N LEU A 181 -13.23 5.62 8.11
CA LEU A 181 -13.47 6.01 9.51
C LEU A 181 -12.30 6.79 10.09
N LEU A 182 -11.07 6.43 9.70
CA LEU A 182 -9.83 7.03 10.19
C LEU A 182 -9.48 8.33 9.45
N VAL A 183 -9.84 8.43 8.17
CA VAL A 183 -9.48 9.56 7.30
C VAL A 183 -10.59 10.63 7.23
N ARG A 184 -11.77 10.36 7.81
CA ARG A 184 -12.86 11.34 7.95
C ARG A 184 -12.32 12.67 8.48
N HIS A 185 -12.48 13.71 7.68
CA HIS A 185 -12.12 15.07 8.04
C HIS A 185 -13.07 15.53 9.15
N ASN A 186 -12.54 15.94 10.31
CA ASN A 186 -13.32 16.66 11.32
C ASN A 186 -13.71 18.03 10.78
N ARG A 187 -14.69 18.08 9.85
CA ARG A 187 -15.28 19.34 9.37
C ARG A 187 -15.97 20.13 10.51
N GLN A 188 -16.24 19.50 11.65
CA GLN A 188 -16.96 20.11 12.75
C GLN A 188 -16.16 21.18 13.52
N LEU A 189 -14.82 21.18 13.49
CA LEU A 189 -14.04 22.18 14.23
C LEU A 189 -13.82 23.50 13.45
N ALA A 190 -14.11 23.53 12.14
CA ALA A 190 -13.95 24.73 11.32
C ALA A 190 -15.20 25.60 11.21
N ASN A 191 -16.36 25.11 11.68
CA ASN A 191 -17.64 25.83 11.68
C ASN A 191 -18.04 26.33 13.08
N CYS A 192 -17.15 26.19 14.08
CA CYS A 192 -17.38 26.63 15.47
C CYS A 192 -16.36 27.67 15.95
N ALA A 193 -15.56 28.25 15.05
CA ALA A 193 -14.66 29.38 15.29
C ALA A 193 -14.96 30.49 14.29
#